data_AF-A0A7Z8YBI9-F1
#
_entry.id   AF-A0A7Z8YBI9-F1
#
_cell.length_a   1.000
_cell.length_b   1.000
_cell.length_c   1.000
_cell.angle_alpha   90.00
_cell.angle_beta   90.00
_cell.angle_gamma   90.00
#
_symmetry.space_group_name_H-M   'P 1'
#
loop_
_entity.id
_entity.type
_entity.pdbx_description
1 polymer ?
#
loop_
_entity_poly.entity_id
_entity_poly.type
_entity_poly.pdbx_seq_one_letter_code
_entity_poly.pdbx_strand_id
1 'polypeptide(L)'
;MKEPALRGKVPSTATARLGTRRKAELGARGPRLGAMRIYIPATTADLGSLTISARIVHAATPALAQEVADDDRDYLEAIAFNAAADDSLDRIAATLAGRLVIPGQESPRYRRVVIAADVKDTELVPVDAAEAAALFLPADTAAAQLPSALAMPVALSWEQVAAFHVDSWEAEKDVQLVVEADNAPDAGDAAFARLAAADLLWYDVSERLDAAVELGAAFRA
;
A
#
# COMPACT_ATOMS: atom_id res chain seq x y z
N MET A 1 -46.38 -40.68 8.83
CA MET A 1 -46.46 -39.65 9.90
C MET A 1 -45.14 -39.70 10.66
N LYS A 2 -44.29 -38.67 10.77
CA LYS A 2 -44.27 -37.28 10.32
C LYS A 2 -42.77 -36.88 10.28
N GLU A 3 -42.29 -36.30 9.17
CA GLU A 3 -41.26 -35.24 9.17
C GLU A 3 -41.81 -33.99 9.90
N PRO A 4 -41.02 -33.00 10.40
CA PRO A 4 -39.90 -32.29 9.73
C PRO A 4 -38.75 -31.89 10.73
N ALA A 5 -37.70 -31.09 10.47
CA ALA A 5 -37.53 -29.95 9.58
C ALA A 5 -36.05 -29.67 9.24
N LEU A 6 -35.87 -29.21 8.00
CA LEU A 6 -34.68 -28.58 7.45
C LEU A 6 -34.29 -27.31 8.23
N ARG A 7 -33.01 -27.16 8.57
CA ARG A 7 -32.38 -25.84 8.76
C ARG A 7 -31.37 -25.62 7.64
N GLY A 8 -31.67 -24.61 6.83
CA GLY A 8 -30.95 -24.29 5.61
C GLY A 8 -29.50 -23.90 5.86
N LYS A 9 -28.63 -24.39 4.97
CA LYS A 9 -27.34 -23.76 4.67
C LYS A 9 -27.63 -22.35 4.17
N VAL A 10 -27.21 -21.33 4.91
CA VAL A 10 -27.06 -19.98 4.35
C VAL A 10 -25.84 -20.06 3.42
N PRO A 11 -25.98 -19.78 2.11
CA PRO A 11 -24.81 -19.64 1.27
C PRO A 11 -24.12 -18.32 1.65
N SER A 12 -22.87 -18.40 2.10
CA SER A 12 -21.98 -17.24 2.22
C SER A 12 -21.74 -16.70 0.81
N THR A 13 -22.46 -15.64 0.46
CA THR A 13 -22.32 -14.91 -0.81
C THR A 13 -21.01 -14.14 -0.93
N ALA A 14 -20.17 -14.11 0.11
CA ALA A 14 -18.90 -13.39 0.12
C ALA A 14 -17.78 -14.16 -0.60
N THR A 15 -17.75 -15.49 -0.49
CA THR A 15 -16.63 -16.30 -1.02
C THR A 15 -16.66 -16.46 -2.55
N ALA A 16 -17.81 -16.20 -3.19
CA ALA A 16 -17.98 -16.39 -4.63
C ALA A 16 -17.48 -15.22 -5.50
N ARG A 17 -17.14 -14.07 -4.91
CA ARG A 17 -16.70 -12.87 -5.68
C ARG A 17 -15.18 -12.73 -5.83
N LEU A 18 -14.39 -13.48 -5.05
CA LEU A 18 -12.93 -13.39 -5.05
C LEU A 18 -12.26 -14.09 -6.24
N GLY A 19 -12.97 -14.99 -6.92
CA GLY A 19 -12.39 -15.93 -7.88
C GLY A 19 -12.16 -15.45 -9.32
N THR A 20 -12.40 -14.16 -9.64
CA THR A 20 -12.39 -13.71 -11.06
C THR A 20 -11.62 -12.43 -11.36
N ARG A 21 -10.98 -11.75 -10.40
CA ARG A 21 -10.15 -10.58 -10.70
C ARG A 21 -8.70 -10.99 -11.02
N ARG A 22 -8.50 -11.81 -12.06
CA ARG A 22 -7.17 -12.00 -12.68
C ARG A 22 -6.94 -10.85 -13.67
N LYS A 23 -5.80 -10.17 -13.53
CA LYS A 23 -5.33 -9.01 -14.31
C LYS A 23 -6.21 -7.76 -14.20
N ALA A 24 -6.02 -6.98 -13.14
CA ALA A 24 -6.31 -5.56 -13.19
C ALA A 24 -4.99 -4.85 -13.51
N GLU A 25 -4.96 -4.25 -14.69
CA GLU A 25 -3.88 -3.39 -15.19
C GLU A 25 -3.54 -2.32 -14.14
N LEU A 26 -2.25 -1.96 -14.05
CA LEU A 26 -1.80 -0.73 -13.40
C LEU A 26 -2.70 0.42 -13.88
N GLY A 27 -3.66 0.83 -13.03
CA GLY A 27 -4.56 1.95 -13.29
C GLY A 27 -5.37 1.86 -14.59
N ALA A 28 -6.58 1.28 -14.52
CA ALA A 28 -7.61 1.44 -15.58
C ALA A 28 -7.98 2.91 -15.90
N ARG A 29 -7.43 3.88 -15.14
CA ARG A 29 -7.41 5.30 -15.48
C ARG A 29 -5.97 5.80 -15.50
N GLY A 30 -5.53 6.25 -16.68
CA GLY A 30 -4.29 7.01 -16.81
C GLY A 30 -4.31 8.27 -15.93
N PRO A 31 -3.14 8.86 -15.66
CA PRO A 31 -3.03 10.04 -14.81
C PRO A 31 -3.92 11.18 -15.32
N ARG A 32 -4.41 12.02 -14.39
CA ARG A 32 -5.08 13.27 -14.76
C ARG A 32 -4.14 14.13 -15.60
N LEU A 33 -4.66 14.85 -16.60
CA LEU A 33 -3.85 15.72 -17.46
C LEU A 33 -3.03 16.71 -16.62
N GLY A 34 -1.71 16.67 -16.77
CA GLY A 34 -0.76 17.50 -16.01
C GLY A 34 -0.49 17.02 -14.58
N ALA A 35 -0.83 15.78 -14.23
CA ALA A 35 -0.51 15.14 -12.96
C ALA A 35 0.40 13.91 -13.16
N MET A 36 1.22 13.65 -12.14
CA MET A 36 2.03 12.45 -11.99
C MET A 36 1.31 11.43 -11.10
N ARG A 37 1.46 10.14 -11.44
CA ARG A 37 1.02 9.02 -10.62
C ARG A 37 2.08 8.77 -9.53
N ILE A 38 1.65 8.79 -8.27
CA ILE A 38 2.46 8.37 -7.12
C ILE A 38 1.87 7.12 -6.47
N TYR A 39 2.75 6.35 -5.84
CA TYR A 39 2.47 5.14 -5.08
C TYR A 39 2.87 5.37 -3.63
N ILE A 40 1.87 5.38 -2.78
CA ILE A 40 2.02 5.75 -1.37
C ILE A 40 2.08 4.46 -0.55
N PRO A 41 3.20 4.17 0.14
CA PRO A 41 3.26 3.08 1.10
C PRO A 41 2.28 3.37 2.24
N ALA A 42 1.38 2.44 2.46
CA ALA A 42 0.27 2.58 3.40
C ALA A 42 0.10 1.31 4.23
N THR A 43 -0.76 1.39 5.23
CA THR A 43 -1.23 0.25 6.01
C THR A 43 -2.74 0.17 5.90
N THR A 44 -3.33 -0.92 6.37
CA THR A 44 -4.80 -1.04 6.44
C THR A 44 -5.46 0.09 7.23
N ALA A 45 -4.75 0.71 8.18
CA ALA A 45 -5.20 1.87 8.95
C ALA A 45 -5.49 3.10 8.08
N ASP A 46 -4.67 3.33 7.05
CA ASP A 46 -4.79 4.51 6.20
C ASP A 46 -6.15 4.54 5.49
N LEU A 47 -6.73 3.38 5.15
CA LEU A 47 -8.04 3.26 4.50
C LEU A 47 -9.19 3.84 5.35
N GLY A 48 -9.05 3.88 6.68
CA GLY A 48 -10.03 4.45 7.61
C GLY A 48 -9.83 5.95 7.88
N SER A 49 -8.71 6.53 7.44
CA SER A 49 -8.32 7.91 7.78
C SER A 49 -9.01 8.96 6.88
N LEU A 50 -9.26 10.16 7.39
CA LEU A 50 -9.87 11.25 6.60
C LEU A 50 -8.96 11.75 5.48
N THR A 51 -7.65 11.76 5.71
CA THR A 51 -6.61 12.14 4.75
C THR A 51 -5.47 11.14 4.83
N ILE A 52 -4.62 11.14 3.81
CA ILE A 52 -3.39 10.34 3.79
C ILE A 52 -2.25 11.24 4.28
N SER A 53 -1.66 10.92 5.43
CA SER A 53 -0.64 11.78 6.04
C SER A 53 0.62 11.91 5.18
N ALA A 54 1.34 13.03 5.34
CA ALA A 54 2.64 13.27 4.76
C ALA A 54 3.62 12.12 5.04
N ARG A 55 4.42 11.73 4.04
CA ARG A 55 5.40 10.61 4.08
C ARG A 55 6.26 10.57 2.82
N ILE A 56 7.21 9.65 2.77
CA ILE A 56 7.89 9.26 1.52
C ILE A 56 6.94 8.42 0.66
N VAL A 57 6.99 8.67 -0.65
CA VAL A 57 6.18 8.03 -1.69
C VAL A 57 7.07 7.66 -2.88
N HIS A 58 6.57 6.84 -3.80
CA HIS A 58 7.31 6.45 -5.00
C HIS A 58 6.62 6.91 -6.28
N ALA A 59 7.40 7.21 -7.31
CA ALA A 59 6.89 7.59 -8.62
C ALA A 59 7.86 7.18 -9.74
N ALA A 60 7.40 7.25 -10.99
CA ALA A 60 8.25 7.12 -12.17
C ALA A 60 9.11 8.39 -12.36
N THR A 61 10.16 8.54 -11.54
CA THR A 61 11.01 9.75 -11.54
C THR A 61 12.03 9.73 -12.67
N PRO A 62 12.56 10.91 -13.07
CA PRO A 62 13.72 10.97 -13.97
C PRO A 62 14.96 10.26 -13.42
N ALA A 63 15.16 10.27 -12.10
CA ALA A 63 16.29 9.56 -11.47
C ALA A 63 16.14 8.05 -11.61
N LEU A 64 14.91 7.53 -11.46
CA LEU A 64 14.62 6.11 -11.70
C LEU A 64 14.86 5.73 -13.16
N ALA A 65 14.37 6.52 -14.11
CA ALA A 65 14.57 6.29 -15.54
C ALA A 65 16.06 6.22 -15.91
N GLN A 66 16.88 7.09 -15.29
CA GLN A 66 18.33 7.07 -15.45
C GLN A 66 18.97 5.81 -14.85
N GLU A 67 18.56 5.40 -13.65
CA GLU A 67 19.10 4.22 -12.97
C GLU A 67 18.87 2.94 -13.78
N VAL A 68 17.66 2.77 -14.34
CA VAL A 68 17.32 1.56 -15.11
C VAL A 68 17.63 1.66 -16.60
N ALA A 69 18.09 2.83 -17.06
CA ALA A 69 18.36 3.16 -18.47
C ALA A 69 17.16 2.88 -19.40
N ASP A 70 15.94 3.16 -18.92
CA ASP A 70 14.68 2.96 -19.63
C ASP A 70 13.70 4.09 -19.27
N ASP A 71 13.04 4.67 -20.28
CA ASP A 71 12.06 5.74 -20.11
C ASP A 71 10.61 5.26 -20.32
N ASP A 72 10.39 3.94 -20.50
CA ASP A 72 9.06 3.35 -20.53
C ASP A 72 8.35 3.61 -19.20
N ARG A 73 7.32 4.44 -19.29
CA ARG A 73 6.57 4.91 -18.13
C ARG A 73 5.88 3.77 -17.37
N ASP A 74 5.31 2.79 -18.08
CA ASP A 74 4.57 1.71 -17.44
C ASP A 74 5.53 0.81 -16.65
N TYR A 75 6.73 0.59 -17.19
CA TYR A 75 7.80 -0.13 -16.51
C TYR A 75 8.28 0.61 -15.26
N LEU A 76 8.55 1.91 -15.36
CA LEU A 76 8.96 2.74 -14.22
C LEU A 76 7.88 2.81 -13.13
N GLU A 77 6.62 2.93 -13.53
CA GLU A 77 5.47 2.90 -12.63
C GLU A 77 5.35 1.56 -11.90
N ALA A 78 5.63 0.43 -12.56
CA ALA A 78 5.68 -0.89 -11.92
C ALA A 78 6.81 -0.99 -10.88
N ILE A 79 7.99 -0.45 -11.15
CA ILE A 79 9.10 -0.42 -10.18
C ILE A 79 8.73 0.44 -8.97
N ALA A 80 8.17 1.63 -9.20
CA ALA A 80 7.72 2.52 -8.13
C ALA A 80 6.60 1.89 -7.28
N PHE A 81 5.67 1.17 -7.90
CA PHE A 81 4.63 0.42 -7.20
C PHE A 81 5.22 -0.66 -6.28
N ASN A 82 6.16 -1.46 -6.77
CA ASN A 82 6.79 -2.52 -5.97
C ASN A 82 7.61 -1.93 -4.81
N ALA A 83 8.34 -0.85 -5.04
CA ALA A 83 9.02 -0.12 -3.97
C ALA A 83 8.05 0.34 -2.87
N ALA A 84 6.89 0.91 -3.25
CA ALA A 84 5.86 1.30 -2.28
C ALA A 84 5.24 0.09 -1.55
N ALA A 85 5.18 -1.08 -2.18
CA ALA A 85 4.71 -2.31 -1.54
C ALA A 85 5.73 -2.81 -0.50
N ASP A 86 7.02 -2.70 -0.79
CA ASP A 86 8.08 -3.05 0.16
C ASP A 86 8.10 -2.08 1.36
N ASP A 87 8.08 -0.76 1.11
CA ASP A 87 8.00 0.26 2.15
C ASP A 87 6.71 0.16 3.01
N SER A 88 5.65 -0.44 2.47
CA SER A 88 4.44 -0.75 3.25
C SER A 88 4.74 -1.72 4.40
N LEU A 89 5.65 -2.69 4.21
CA LEU A 89 6.09 -3.62 5.25
C LEU A 89 6.79 -2.87 6.40
N ASP A 90 7.69 -1.94 6.07
CA ASP A 90 8.40 -1.13 7.06
C ASP A 90 7.44 -0.25 7.86
N ARG A 91 6.41 0.29 7.21
CA ARG A 91 5.35 1.04 7.90
C ARG A 91 4.55 0.15 8.85
N ILE A 92 4.18 -1.06 8.45
CA ILE A 92 3.51 -2.03 9.33
C ILE A 92 4.39 -2.33 10.55
N ALA A 93 5.67 -2.62 10.33
CA ALA A 93 6.63 -2.89 11.38
C ALA A 93 6.82 -1.70 12.33
N ALA A 94 6.95 -0.49 11.79
CA ALA A 94 7.07 0.73 12.58
C ALA A 94 5.81 1.00 13.42
N THR A 95 4.61 0.76 12.88
CA THR A 95 3.36 0.92 13.63
C THR A 95 3.24 -0.11 14.75
N LEU A 96 3.50 -1.38 14.49
CA LEU A 96 3.45 -2.44 15.51
C LEU A 96 4.50 -2.25 16.61
N ALA A 97 5.67 -1.72 16.27
CA ALA A 97 6.71 -1.36 17.23
C ALA A 97 6.41 -0.06 18.01
N GLY A 98 5.27 0.61 17.76
CA GLY A 98 4.92 1.90 18.37
C GLY A 98 5.83 3.07 17.93
N ARG A 99 6.64 2.87 16.89
CA ARG A 99 7.55 3.88 16.31
C ARG A 99 6.84 4.82 15.34
N LEU A 100 5.69 4.39 14.82
CA LEU A 100 4.80 5.18 13.98
C LEU A 100 3.39 5.16 14.57
N VAL A 101 2.93 6.30 15.09
CA VAL A 101 1.57 6.43 15.62
C VAL A 101 0.64 6.87 14.50
N ILE A 102 -0.29 6.00 14.13
CA ILE A 102 -1.41 6.34 13.25
C ILE A 102 -2.65 6.52 14.14
N PRO A 103 -3.23 7.73 14.25
CA PRO A 103 -4.40 7.96 15.09
C PRO A 103 -5.51 6.93 14.85
N GLY A 104 -5.96 6.27 15.92
CA GLY A 104 -7.07 5.31 15.86
C GLY A 104 -6.69 3.85 15.59
N GLN A 105 -5.39 3.50 15.58
CA GLN A 105 -4.93 2.12 15.41
C GLN A 105 -3.77 1.76 16.33
N GLU A 106 -4.01 0.75 17.17
CA GLU A 106 -2.97 0.10 17.99
C GLU A 106 -2.39 -1.14 17.29
N SER A 107 -3.03 -1.67 16.24
CA SER A 107 -2.61 -2.93 15.58
C SER A 107 -3.11 -3.06 14.13
N PRO A 108 -2.34 -2.61 13.12
CA PRO A 108 -2.68 -2.84 11.72
C PRO A 108 -2.69 -4.34 11.38
N ARG A 109 -3.48 -4.74 10.38
CA ARG A 109 -3.39 -6.09 9.80
C ARG A 109 -2.05 -6.25 9.06
N TYR A 110 -1.49 -7.46 9.10
CA TYR A 110 -0.34 -7.87 8.29
C TYR A 110 -0.73 -8.00 6.80
N ARG A 111 -0.97 -6.88 6.13
CA ARG A 111 -1.22 -6.78 4.69
C ARG A 111 -0.59 -5.51 4.15
N ARG A 112 0.20 -5.62 3.09
CA ARG A 112 0.69 -4.46 2.37
C ARG A 112 -0.48 -3.70 1.77
N VAL A 113 -0.39 -2.38 1.82
CA VAL A 113 -1.31 -1.47 1.15
C VAL A 113 -0.51 -0.46 0.35
N VAL A 114 -0.85 -0.31 -0.94
CA VAL A 114 -0.29 0.73 -1.82
C VAL A 114 -1.43 1.59 -2.34
N ILE A 115 -1.39 2.89 -2.06
CA ILE A 115 -2.39 3.84 -2.56
C ILE A 115 -1.83 4.55 -3.79
N ALA A 116 -2.55 4.47 -4.91
CA ALA A 116 -2.20 5.14 -6.15
C ALA A 116 -2.94 6.48 -6.25
N ALA A 117 -2.22 7.59 -6.30
CA ALA A 117 -2.79 8.94 -6.38
C ALA A 117 -2.22 9.75 -7.54
N ASP A 118 -2.99 10.73 -8.03
CA ASP A 118 -2.58 11.67 -9.06
C ASP A 118 -2.34 13.04 -8.44
N VAL A 119 -1.08 13.50 -8.45
CA VAL A 119 -0.63 14.76 -7.83
C VAL A 119 0.06 15.65 -8.85
N LYS A 120 0.17 16.95 -8.55
CA LYS A 120 1.04 17.82 -9.34
C LYS A 120 2.48 17.64 -8.87
N ASP A 121 3.44 17.72 -9.77
CA ASP A 121 4.86 17.60 -9.42
C ASP A 121 5.29 18.64 -8.36
N THR A 122 4.67 19.82 -8.36
CA THR A 122 4.90 20.89 -7.38
C THR A 122 4.44 20.55 -5.96
N GLU A 123 3.67 19.47 -5.77
CA GLU A 123 3.23 18.97 -4.46
C GLU A 123 4.25 18.02 -3.84
N LEU A 124 5.31 17.66 -4.58
CA LEU A 124 6.36 16.74 -4.16
C LEU A 124 7.71 17.47 -4.09
N VAL A 125 8.59 16.95 -3.24
CA VAL A 125 9.98 17.45 -3.14
C VAL A 125 10.98 16.30 -3.21
N PRO A 126 12.23 16.56 -3.64
CA PRO A 126 13.30 15.58 -3.58
C PRO A 126 13.54 15.06 -2.16
N VAL A 127 13.91 13.79 -2.02
CA VAL A 127 14.18 13.16 -0.71
C VAL A 127 15.43 13.71 -0.01
N ASP A 128 16.33 14.37 -0.73
CA ASP A 128 17.51 15.04 -0.17
C ASP A 128 17.23 16.50 0.27
N ALA A 129 16.00 17.00 0.05
CA ALA A 129 15.58 18.29 0.57
C ALA A 129 15.49 18.26 2.10
N ALA A 130 15.86 19.37 2.75
CA ALA A 130 15.90 19.45 4.21
C ALA A 130 14.55 19.12 4.89
N GLU A 131 13.44 19.47 4.24
CA GLU A 131 12.08 19.21 4.73
C GLU A 131 11.65 17.73 4.62
N ALA A 132 12.28 16.94 3.74
CA ALA A 132 11.98 15.51 3.60
C ALA A 132 12.42 14.70 4.82
N ALA A 133 13.46 15.14 5.53
CA ALA A 133 14.03 14.41 6.68
C ALA A 133 13.02 14.14 7.80
N ALA A 134 12.01 15.00 7.96
CA ALA A 134 10.95 14.82 8.96
C ALA A 134 9.91 13.75 8.57
N LEU A 135 9.96 13.25 7.33
CA LEU A 135 9.00 12.28 6.79
C LEU A 135 9.53 10.84 6.77
N PHE A 136 10.83 10.66 7.04
CA PHE A 136 11.49 9.37 7.09
C PHE A 136 10.99 8.52 8.26
N LEU A 137 10.93 7.19 8.07
CA LEU A 137 10.73 6.29 9.20
C LEU A 137 11.99 6.29 10.08
N PRO A 138 11.87 5.91 11.36
CA PRO A 138 13.03 5.83 12.24
C PRO A 138 14.07 4.83 11.71
N ALA A 139 15.31 5.32 11.53
CA ALA A 139 16.48 4.67 10.93
C ALA A 139 16.69 4.91 9.42
N ASP A 140 15.72 5.49 8.72
CA ASP A 140 15.90 5.86 7.31
C ASP A 140 16.77 7.11 7.16
N THR A 141 17.41 7.20 5.99
CA THR A 141 18.18 8.37 5.57
C THR A 141 17.92 8.67 4.11
N ALA A 142 18.19 9.90 3.66
CA ALA A 142 18.07 10.26 2.25
C ALA A 142 18.92 9.37 1.34
N ALA A 143 20.10 8.95 1.80
CA ALA A 143 21.01 8.09 1.03
C ALA A 143 20.52 6.64 0.90
N ALA A 144 19.60 6.21 1.76
CA ALA A 144 18.98 4.88 1.70
C ALA A 144 17.74 4.85 0.80
N GLN A 145 17.23 6.01 0.37
CA GLN A 145 16.03 6.08 -0.45
C GLN A 145 16.29 5.65 -1.88
N LEU A 146 15.34 4.92 -2.47
CA LEU A 146 15.40 4.49 -3.86
C LEU A 146 15.27 5.69 -4.82
N PRO A 147 15.79 5.60 -6.06
CA PRO A 147 15.64 6.65 -7.06
C PRO A 147 14.17 7.00 -7.40
N SER A 148 13.23 6.07 -7.13
CA SER A 148 11.79 6.29 -7.28
C SER A 148 11.19 7.16 -6.17
N ALA A 149 11.90 7.35 -5.06
CA ALA A 149 11.38 7.99 -3.86
C ALA A 149 11.29 9.52 -4.01
N LEU A 150 10.20 10.08 -3.50
CA LEU A 150 9.93 11.51 -3.37
C LEU A 150 9.29 11.76 -1.99
N ALA A 151 9.42 12.97 -1.49
CA ALA A 151 8.72 13.40 -0.28
C ALA A 151 7.38 14.05 -0.63
N MET A 152 6.31 13.59 0.03
CA MET A 152 4.99 14.20 0.03
C MET A 152 4.80 14.96 1.36
N PRO A 153 5.15 16.26 1.43
CA PRO A 153 5.19 17.02 2.68
C PRO A 153 3.82 17.42 3.22
N VAL A 154 2.78 17.38 2.37
CA VAL A 154 1.41 17.76 2.73
C VAL A 154 0.51 16.54 2.69
N ALA A 155 -0.42 16.45 3.64
CA ALA A 155 -1.41 15.38 3.64
C ALA A 155 -2.30 15.44 2.38
N LEU A 156 -2.59 14.28 1.81
CA LEU A 156 -3.29 14.14 0.55
C LEU A 156 -4.78 13.81 0.77
N SER A 157 -5.64 14.42 -0.05
CA SER A 157 -7.08 14.14 -0.06
C SER A 157 -7.40 12.86 -0.84
N TRP A 158 -8.38 12.10 -0.38
CA TRP A 158 -8.88 10.93 -1.11
C TRP A 158 -9.47 11.25 -2.49
N GLU A 159 -9.82 12.51 -2.76
CA GLU A 159 -10.22 12.97 -4.11
C GLU A 159 -9.08 12.91 -5.14
N GLN A 160 -7.83 12.81 -4.67
CA GLN A 160 -6.67 12.64 -5.53
C GLN A 160 -6.29 11.18 -5.76
N VAL A 161 -6.92 10.25 -5.02
CA VAL A 161 -6.66 8.81 -5.13
C VAL A 161 -7.41 8.23 -6.31
N ALA A 162 -6.71 7.50 -7.17
CA ALA A 162 -7.33 6.77 -8.28
C ALA A 162 -7.71 5.35 -7.89
N ALA A 163 -6.87 4.68 -7.11
CA ALA A 163 -7.07 3.30 -6.67
C ALA A 163 -6.23 2.99 -5.43
N PHE A 164 -6.50 1.87 -4.78
CA PHE A 164 -5.61 1.30 -3.78
C PHE A 164 -5.48 -0.21 -3.99
N HIS A 165 -4.38 -0.75 -3.50
CA HIS A 165 -4.02 -2.15 -3.69
C HIS A 165 -3.73 -2.76 -2.35
N VAL A 166 -4.21 -3.98 -2.11
CA VAL A 166 -4.07 -4.67 -0.83
C VAL A 166 -3.64 -6.10 -1.08
N ASP A 167 -2.74 -6.62 -0.26
CA ASP A 167 -2.45 -8.05 -0.26
C ASP A 167 -3.71 -8.91 -0.14
N SER A 168 -3.68 -10.10 -0.74
CA SER A 168 -4.73 -11.10 -0.57
C SER A 168 -4.82 -11.62 0.87
N TRP A 169 -5.85 -12.41 1.17
CA TRP A 169 -5.97 -12.98 2.51
C TRP A 169 -4.86 -14.00 2.80
N GLU A 170 -4.38 -14.69 1.76
CA GLU A 170 -3.36 -15.72 1.80
C GLU A 170 -1.96 -15.19 2.17
N ALA A 171 -1.68 -13.92 1.85
CA ALA A 171 -0.37 -13.29 2.10
C ALA A 171 -0.12 -12.89 3.57
N GLU A 172 -1.15 -12.92 4.44
CA GLU A 172 -1.06 -12.38 5.80
C GLU A 172 0.08 -12.97 6.62
N LYS A 173 0.25 -14.30 6.51
CA LYS A 173 1.30 -15.00 7.23
C LYS A 173 2.70 -14.63 6.75
N ASP A 174 2.85 -14.41 5.44
CA ASP A 174 4.15 -14.03 4.88
C ASP A 174 4.50 -12.59 5.27
N VAL A 175 3.52 -11.68 5.27
CA VAL A 175 3.71 -10.31 5.79
C VAL A 175 4.11 -10.34 7.26
N GLN A 176 3.46 -11.16 8.08
CA GLN A 176 3.84 -11.33 9.48
C GLN A 176 5.29 -11.80 9.63
N LEU A 177 5.69 -12.84 8.88
CA LEU A 177 7.05 -13.39 8.95
C LEU A 177 8.11 -12.36 8.55
N VAL A 178 7.84 -11.52 7.55
CA VAL A 178 8.76 -10.44 7.15
C VAL A 178 8.84 -9.36 8.21
N VAL A 179 7.69 -8.88 8.71
CA VAL A 179 7.64 -7.83 9.74
C VAL A 179 8.30 -8.25 11.05
N GLU A 180 8.22 -9.54 11.38
CA GLU A 180 8.79 -10.13 12.60
C GLU A 180 10.11 -10.88 12.34
N ALA A 181 10.78 -10.63 11.21
CA ALA A 181 11.94 -11.41 10.74
C ALA A 181 13.12 -11.42 11.71
N ASP A 182 13.27 -10.41 12.57
CA ASP A 182 14.26 -10.39 13.66
C ASP A 182 14.18 -11.64 14.55
N ASN A 183 13.01 -12.28 14.64
CA ASN A 183 12.80 -13.51 15.41
C ASN A 183 13.14 -14.79 14.62
N ALA A 184 13.13 -14.74 13.28
CA ALA A 184 13.36 -15.89 12.40
C ALA A 184 13.82 -15.46 10.98
N PRO A 185 15.09 -15.03 10.81
CA PRO A 185 15.57 -14.39 9.58
C PRO A 185 15.35 -15.23 8.30
N ASP A 186 15.73 -16.51 8.31
CA ASP A 186 15.57 -17.39 7.13
C ASP A 186 14.10 -17.53 6.68
N ALA A 187 13.17 -17.53 7.64
CA ALA A 187 11.74 -17.61 7.34
C ALA A 187 11.20 -16.27 6.80
N GLY A 188 11.71 -15.15 7.34
CA GLY A 188 11.45 -13.80 6.84
C GLY A 188 11.91 -13.63 5.40
N ASP A 189 13.15 -13.99 5.08
CA ASP A 189 13.71 -13.89 3.73
C ASP A 189 12.91 -14.73 2.72
N ALA A 190 12.56 -15.96 3.10
CA ALA A 190 11.74 -16.83 2.26
C ALA A 190 10.32 -16.26 2.04
N ALA A 191 9.75 -15.60 3.06
CA ALA A 191 8.45 -14.94 2.97
C ALA A 191 8.53 -13.68 2.10
N PHE A 192 9.58 -12.87 2.23
CA PHE A 192 9.82 -11.70 1.40
C PHE A 192 9.89 -12.07 -0.09
N ALA A 193 10.62 -13.13 -0.44
CA ALA A 193 10.66 -13.62 -1.82
C ALA A 193 9.29 -14.06 -2.36
N ARG A 194 8.41 -14.62 -1.50
CA ARG A 194 7.03 -14.95 -1.89
C ARG A 194 6.17 -13.70 -2.09
N LEU A 195 6.30 -12.69 -1.22
CA LEU A 195 5.58 -11.43 -1.34
C LEU A 195 6.01 -10.62 -2.56
N ALA A 196 7.30 -10.61 -2.90
CA ALA A 196 7.82 -9.96 -4.09
C ALA A 196 7.26 -10.57 -5.40
N ALA A 197 6.88 -11.85 -5.36
CA ALA A 197 6.22 -12.54 -6.48
C ALA A 197 4.69 -12.46 -6.44
N ALA A 198 4.09 -11.96 -5.35
CA ALA A 198 2.65 -11.91 -5.15
C ALA A 198 2.06 -10.56 -5.56
N ASP A 199 1.08 -10.60 -6.46
CA ASP A 199 0.31 -9.43 -6.86
C ASP A 199 -0.60 -8.94 -5.71
N LEU A 200 -0.71 -7.62 -5.57
CA LEU A 200 -1.73 -7.01 -4.72
C LEU A 200 -3.07 -6.91 -5.47
N LEU A 201 -4.17 -7.11 -4.74
CA LEU A 201 -5.52 -6.98 -5.25
C LEU A 201 -5.86 -5.50 -5.48
N TRP A 202 -6.36 -5.18 -6.67
CA TRP A 202 -6.80 -3.83 -7.04
C TRP A 202 -8.22 -3.52 -6.55
N TYR A 203 -8.40 -2.33 -6.00
CA TYR A 203 -9.68 -1.76 -5.58
C TYR A 203 -9.86 -0.35 -6.14
N ASP A 204 -11.07 -0.05 -6.61
CA ASP A 204 -11.45 1.32 -6.94
C ASP A 204 -11.54 2.15 -5.65
N VAL A 205 -11.23 3.45 -5.72
CA VAL A 205 -11.32 4.35 -4.56
C VAL A 205 -12.72 4.38 -3.94
N SER A 206 -13.78 4.14 -4.72
CA SER A 206 -15.15 4.01 -4.22
C SER A 206 -15.38 2.79 -3.31
N GLU A 207 -14.57 1.74 -3.44
CA GLU A 207 -14.60 0.53 -2.60
C GLU A 207 -13.90 0.75 -1.24
N ARG A 208 -13.28 1.91 -1.01
CA ARG A 208 -12.48 2.20 0.20
C ARG A 208 -13.23 1.93 1.50
N LEU A 209 -14.48 2.37 1.60
CA LEU A 209 -15.22 2.26 2.86
C LEU A 209 -15.50 0.79 3.21
N ASP A 210 -15.90 -0.01 2.23
CA ASP A 210 -16.17 -1.43 2.43
C ASP A 210 -14.88 -2.19 2.75
N ALA A 211 -13.79 -1.90 2.04
CA ALA A 211 -12.48 -2.51 2.28
C ALA A 211 -11.95 -2.16 3.68
N ALA A 212 -12.09 -0.91 4.12
CA ALA A 212 -11.70 -0.49 5.46
C ALA A 212 -12.48 -1.25 6.55
N VAL A 213 -13.79 -1.45 6.40
CA VAL A 213 -14.59 -2.28 7.33
C VAL A 213 -14.12 -3.73 7.32
N GLU A 214 -13.95 -4.33 6.15
CA GLU A 214 -13.49 -5.72 5.99
C GLU A 214 -12.13 -5.95 6.67
N LEU A 215 -11.21 -5.00 6.51
CA LEU A 215 -9.85 -5.08 7.05
C LEU A 215 -9.77 -4.65 8.53
N GLY A 216 -10.88 -4.18 9.12
CA GLY A 216 -10.97 -3.77 10.52
C GLY A 216 -10.37 -2.39 10.80
N ALA A 217 -10.23 -1.53 9.80
CA ALA A 217 -9.83 -0.15 9.97
C ALA A 217 -10.95 0.66 10.64
N ALA A 218 -10.58 1.46 11.65
CA ALA A 218 -11.54 2.34 12.33
C ALA A 218 -11.67 3.68 11.58
N PHE A 219 -12.90 4.11 11.30
CA PHE A 219 -13.16 5.47 10.81
C PHE A 219 -13.20 6.46 11.96
N ARG A 220 -12.33 7.47 11.95
CA ARG A 220 -12.41 8.57 12.91
C ARG A 220 -12.09 9.90 12.22
N ALA A 221 -12.81 10.93 12.68
CA ALA A 221 -12.67 12.31 12.25
C ALA A 221 -11.49 13.00 12.94
#